data_AF-A0A846CZQ2-F1
#
_entry.id   AF-A0A846CZQ2-F1
#
_cell.length_a   1.000
_cell.length_b   1.000
_cell.length_c   1.000
_cell.angle_alpha   90.00
_cell.angle_beta   90.00
_cell.angle_gamma   90.00
#
_symmetry.space_group_name_H-M   'P 1'
#
loop_
_entity.id
_entity.type
_entity.pdbx_description
1 polymer ?
#
loop_
_entity_poly.entity_id
_entity_poly.type
_entity_poly.pdbx_seq_one_letter_code
_entity_poly.pdbx_strand_id
1 'polypeptide(L)'
;MAIAQSALDHNQNGVTSNNLTQPQARIRSLVWKIAIATLLLMAVGSATRVMNAGLACPDWPLCYGQLVPSQQMNLQVFLEWFHRLDASLIGISAIALASLSWWHRRDLPNWLPWISTFALGLIIFQGVLGGLTVTEL
;
A
#
# COMPACT_ATOMS: atom_id res chain seq x y z
N MET A 1 -7.53 50.06 -5.66
CA MET A 1 -7.56 49.14 -4.50
C MET A 1 -7.64 47.65 -4.87
N ALA A 2 -8.11 47.24 -6.06
CA ALA A 2 -8.19 45.82 -6.45
C ALA A 2 -6.83 45.15 -6.77
N ILE A 3 -5.79 45.92 -7.16
CA ILE A 3 -4.48 45.36 -7.56
C ILE A 3 -3.64 44.90 -6.35
N ALA A 4 -3.86 45.46 -5.16
CA ALA A 4 -3.12 45.08 -3.96
C ALA A 4 -3.59 43.74 -3.36
N GLN A 5 -4.84 43.34 -3.61
CA GLN A 5 -5.39 42.08 -3.09
C GLN A 5 -4.84 40.86 -3.84
N SER A 6 -4.59 40.96 -5.17
CA SER A 6 -4.10 39.84 -5.98
C SER A 6 -2.66 39.45 -5.69
N ALA A 7 -1.82 40.40 -5.26
CA ALA A 7 -0.42 40.14 -4.88
C ALA A 7 -0.30 39.46 -3.49
N LEU A 8 -1.24 39.73 -2.57
CA LEU A 8 -1.24 39.10 -1.25
C LEU A 8 -1.74 37.65 -1.29
N ASP A 9 -2.68 37.35 -2.19
CA ASP A 9 -3.23 35.99 -2.37
C ASP A 9 -2.19 35.03 -2.98
N HIS A 10 -1.37 35.52 -3.92
CA HIS A 10 -0.27 34.73 -4.51
C HIS A 10 0.83 34.36 -3.50
N ASN A 11 1.09 35.22 -2.50
CA ASN A 11 2.10 34.97 -1.47
C ASN A 11 1.62 33.97 -0.40
N GLN A 12 0.32 33.92 -0.11
CA GLN A 12 -0.24 32.91 0.79
C GLN A 12 -0.18 31.48 0.20
N ASN A 13 -0.35 31.35 -1.12
CA ASN A 13 -0.20 30.07 -1.82
C ASN A 13 1.26 29.56 -1.88
N GLY A 14 2.24 30.47 -1.81
CA GLY A 14 3.68 30.15 -1.74
C GLY A 14 4.22 29.87 -0.33
N VAL A 15 3.53 30.35 0.71
CA VAL A 15 3.93 30.15 2.13
C VAL A 15 3.20 28.95 2.77
N THR A 16 1.99 28.63 2.31
CA THR A 16 1.25 27.42 2.75
C THR A 16 1.89 26.11 2.25
N SER A 17 2.68 26.16 1.17
CA SER A 17 3.40 25.01 0.63
C SER A 17 4.70 24.68 1.39
N ASN A 18 5.23 25.61 2.19
CA ASN A 18 6.54 25.49 2.85
C ASN A 18 6.48 25.17 4.36
N ASN A 19 5.28 25.01 4.93
CA ASN A 19 5.07 24.81 6.37
C ASN A 19 4.36 23.49 6.72
N LEU A 20 4.45 22.46 5.87
CA LEU A 20 4.22 21.11 6.36
C LEU A 20 5.33 20.81 7.36
N THR A 21 4.99 20.57 8.63
CA THR A 21 5.96 20.09 9.62
C THR A 21 6.72 18.92 8.99
N GLN A 22 8.06 18.86 9.09
CA GLN A 22 8.87 17.75 8.55
C GLN A 22 8.21 16.34 8.62
N PRO A 23 7.54 15.94 9.72
CA PRO A 23 6.77 14.69 9.78
C PRO A 23 5.62 14.57 8.76
N GLN A 24 4.84 15.62 8.51
CA GLN A 24 3.73 15.61 7.55
C GLN A 24 4.21 15.39 6.12
N ALA A 25 5.32 16.00 5.72
CA ALA A 25 5.90 15.81 4.39
C ALA A 25 6.41 14.37 4.19
N ARG A 26 7.05 13.77 5.20
CA ARG A 26 7.50 12.37 5.17
C ARG A 26 6.32 11.40 5.08
N ILE A 27 5.28 11.60 5.90
CA ILE A 27 4.07 10.78 5.88
C ILE A 27 3.35 10.90 4.54
N ARG A 28 3.20 12.12 4.00
CA ARG A 28 2.61 12.33 2.67
C ARG A 28 3.40 11.58 1.58
N SER A 29 4.73 11.62 1.62
CA SER A 29 5.56 10.86 0.67
C SER A 29 5.36 9.35 0.81
N LEU A 30 5.28 8.83 2.04
CA LEU A 30 5.00 7.41 2.30
C LEU A 30 3.62 7.01 1.78
N VAL A 31 2.58 7.80 2.05
CA VAL A 31 1.22 7.56 1.56
C VAL A 31 1.19 7.51 0.03
N TRP A 32 1.86 8.44 -0.66
CA TRP A 32 1.94 8.42 -2.12
C TRP A 32 2.67 7.19 -2.66
N LYS A 33 3.78 6.80 -2.03
CA LYS A 33 4.51 5.57 -2.40
C LYS A 33 3.64 4.32 -2.22
N ILE A 34 2.95 4.22 -1.08
CA ILE A 34 2.03 3.11 -0.79
C ILE A 34 0.87 3.10 -1.79
N ALA A 35 0.29 4.27 -2.11
CA ALA A 35 -0.79 4.35 -3.08
C ALA A 35 -0.36 3.86 -4.47
N ILE A 36 0.81 4.28 -4.95
CA ILE A 36 1.37 3.81 -6.23
C ILE A 36 1.64 2.31 -6.19
N ALA A 37 2.26 1.81 -5.10
CA ALA A 37 2.50 0.38 -4.93
C ALA A 37 1.19 -0.42 -4.94
N THR A 38 0.15 0.03 -4.24
CA THR A 38 -1.17 -0.62 -4.24
C THR A 38 -1.81 -0.64 -5.63
N LEU A 39 -1.64 0.42 -6.43
CA LEU A 39 -2.12 0.42 -7.83
C LEU A 39 -1.39 -0.62 -8.68
N LEU A 40 -0.07 -0.76 -8.51
CA LEU A 40 0.71 -1.81 -9.17
C LEU A 40 0.25 -3.19 -8.70
N LEU A 41 0.04 -3.39 -7.40
CA LEU A 41 -0.49 -4.64 -6.85
C LEU A 41 -1.83 -5.02 -7.47
N MET A 42 -2.75 -4.06 -7.64
CA MET A 42 -4.03 -4.29 -8.30
C MET A 42 -3.86 -4.70 -9.78
N ALA A 43 -2.92 -4.08 -10.49
CA ALA A 43 -2.61 -4.45 -11.87
C ALA A 43 -2.00 -5.86 -11.98
N VAL A 44 -1.11 -6.23 -11.05
CA VAL A 44 -0.56 -7.59 -10.99
C VAL A 44 -1.65 -8.59 -10.62
N GLY A 45 -2.53 -8.26 -9.67
CA GLY A 45 -3.65 -9.11 -9.26
C GLY A 45 -4.69 -9.33 -10.36
N SER A 46 -4.93 -8.33 -11.22
CA SER A 46 -5.78 -8.52 -12.38
C SER A 46 -5.10 -9.39 -13.44
N ALA A 47 -3.79 -9.20 -13.65
CA ALA A 47 -3.00 -10.02 -14.56
C ALA A 47 -2.96 -11.49 -14.13
N THR A 48 -2.73 -11.79 -12.85
CA THR A 48 -2.75 -13.17 -12.32
C THR A 48 -4.11 -13.83 -12.56
N ARG A 49 -5.22 -13.10 -12.36
CA ARG A 49 -6.57 -13.61 -12.63
C ARG A 49 -6.80 -13.91 -14.11
N VAL A 50 -6.42 -13.01 -15.01
CA VAL A 50 -6.60 -13.17 -16.47
C VAL A 50 -5.75 -14.33 -17.00
N MET A 51 -4.55 -14.52 -16.47
CA MET A 51 -3.67 -15.64 -16.82
C MET A 51 -4.03 -16.94 -16.09
N ASN A 52 -5.14 -16.98 -15.36
CA ASN A 52 -5.59 -18.13 -14.57
C ASN A 52 -4.53 -18.63 -13.58
N ALA A 53 -3.61 -17.74 -13.18
CA ALA A 53 -2.42 -18.01 -12.38
C ALA A 53 -2.74 -18.15 -10.88
N GLY A 54 -3.97 -17.84 -10.46
CA GLY A 54 -4.35 -17.87 -9.04
C GLY A 54 -4.40 -19.26 -8.40
N LEU A 55 -4.21 -20.32 -9.20
CA LEU A 55 -4.12 -21.71 -8.74
C LEU A 55 -2.74 -22.32 -9.09
N ALA A 56 -1.76 -21.50 -9.46
CA ALA A 56 -0.45 -22.00 -9.89
C ALA A 56 0.38 -22.52 -8.68
N CYS A 57 0.15 -21.95 -7.50
CA CYS A 57 0.67 -22.42 -6.22
C CYS A 57 -0.44 -23.15 -5.42
N PRO A 58 -0.28 -24.44 -5.10
CA PRO A 58 -1.27 -25.19 -4.32
C PRO A 58 -1.29 -24.83 -2.82
N ASP A 59 -0.30 -24.07 -2.35
CA ASP A 59 -0.10 -23.76 -0.94
C ASP A 59 -0.20 -22.26 -0.67
N TRP A 60 -0.53 -21.92 0.58
CA TRP A 60 -0.42 -20.58 1.14
C TRP A 60 0.06 -20.69 2.59
N PRO A 61 1.01 -19.86 3.09
CA PRO A 61 1.62 -18.66 2.46
C PRO A 61 2.82 -18.94 1.54
N LEU A 62 3.41 -20.14 1.62
CA LEU A 62 4.50 -20.57 0.72
C LEU A 62 3.94 -21.07 -0.62
N CYS A 63 4.78 -21.17 -1.65
CA CYS A 63 4.42 -21.77 -2.94
C CYS A 63 5.32 -22.99 -3.18
N TYR A 64 4.74 -24.20 -3.33
CA TYR A 64 5.49 -25.47 -3.41
C TYR A 64 6.42 -25.72 -2.21
N GLY A 65 6.00 -25.32 -1.01
CA GLY A 65 6.85 -25.39 0.19
C GLY A 65 8.14 -24.55 0.14
N GLN A 66 8.28 -23.64 -0.84
CA GLN A 66 9.43 -22.74 -0.98
C GLN A 66 8.99 -21.28 -0.97
N LEU A 67 9.88 -20.40 -0.52
CA LEU A 67 9.69 -18.95 -0.63
C LEU A 67 9.95 -18.43 -2.05
N VAL A 68 10.79 -19.11 -2.84
CA VAL A 68 11.08 -18.77 -4.24
C VAL A 68 11.17 -20.07 -5.05
N PRO A 69 10.12 -20.46 -5.79
CA PRO A 69 10.11 -21.68 -6.58
C PRO A 69 10.95 -21.52 -7.86
N SER A 70 12.28 -21.50 -7.72
CA SER A 70 13.23 -21.27 -8.83
C SER A 70 13.27 -22.39 -9.88
N GLN A 71 12.92 -23.62 -9.49
CA GLN A 71 12.98 -24.80 -10.35
C GLN A 71 11.79 -24.93 -11.31
N GLN A 72 10.68 -24.23 -11.07
CA GLN A 72 9.41 -24.35 -11.80
C GLN A 72 8.87 -22.97 -12.25
N MET A 73 9.79 -22.02 -12.49
CA MET A 73 9.47 -20.63 -12.89
C MET A 73 8.79 -20.58 -14.28
N ASN A 74 7.47 -20.74 -14.29
CA ASN A 74 6.60 -20.36 -15.41
C ASN A 74 6.08 -18.93 -15.19
N LEU A 75 5.61 -18.24 -16.24
CA LEU A 75 5.06 -16.89 -16.14
C LEU A 75 3.91 -16.82 -15.13
N GLN A 76 3.03 -17.84 -15.09
CA GLN A 76 1.98 -17.96 -14.07
C GLN A 76 2.52 -17.94 -12.64
N VAL A 77 3.47 -18.83 -12.33
CA VAL A 77 4.07 -18.98 -11.00
C VAL A 77 4.81 -17.70 -10.59
N PHE A 78 5.53 -17.09 -11.53
CA PHE A 78 6.24 -15.83 -11.30
C PHE A 78 5.27 -14.71 -10.91
N LEU A 79 4.13 -14.58 -11.61
CA LEU A 79 3.16 -13.54 -11.33
C LEU A 79 2.46 -13.75 -9.98
N GLU A 80 2.10 -14.98 -9.64
CA GLU A 80 1.50 -15.28 -8.34
C GLU A 80 2.49 -15.01 -7.20
N TRP A 81 3.73 -15.46 -7.35
CA TRP A 81 4.80 -15.19 -6.39
C TRP A 81 5.06 -13.68 -6.24
N PHE A 82 5.15 -12.95 -7.35
CA PHE A 82 5.37 -11.51 -7.35
C PHE A 82 4.20 -10.76 -6.71
N HIS A 83 2.96 -11.18 -6.96
CA HIS A 83 1.78 -10.66 -6.30
C HIS A 83 1.83 -10.84 -4.77
N ARG A 84 2.23 -12.02 -4.28
CA ARG A 84 2.38 -12.31 -2.84
C ARG A 84 3.50 -11.48 -2.20
N LEU A 85 4.62 -11.31 -2.91
CA LEU A 85 5.75 -10.50 -2.46
C LEU A 85 5.34 -9.02 -2.32
N ASP A 86 4.68 -8.48 -3.34
CA ASP A 86 4.25 -7.08 -3.35
C ASP A 86 3.14 -6.82 -2.32
N ALA A 87 2.21 -7.76 -2.13
CA ALA A 87 1.22 -7.70 -1.05
C ALA A 87 1.88 -7.65 0.34
N SER A 88 2.93 -8.44 0.56
CA SER A 88 3.70 -8.44 1.82
C SER A 88 4.42 -7.10 2.04
N LEU A 89 5.00 -6.53 0.98
CA LEU A 89 5.66 -5.21 1.03
C LEU A 89 4.67 -4.09 1.39
N ILE A 90 3.47 -4.11 0.81
CA ILE A 90 2.40 -3.15 1.10
C ILE A 90 1.90 -3.32 2.53
N GLY A 91 1.72 -4.57 3.00
CA GLY A 91 1.34 -4.85 4.39
C GLY A 91 2.34 -4.29 5.41
N ILE A 92 3.63 -4.54 5.21
CA ILE A 92 4.70 -3.99 6.08
C ILE A 92 4.70 -2.46 6.03
N SER A 93 4.55 -1.87 4.84
CA SER A 93 4.50 -0.42 4.67
C SER A 93 3.28 0.20 5.36
N ALA A 94 2.14 -0.48 5.33
CA ALA A 94 0.92 -0.06 6.05
C ALA A 94 1.11 -0.14 7.57
N ILE A 95 1.77 -1.18 8.09
CA ILE A 95 2.12 -1.28 9.52
C ILE A 95 3.05 -0.13 9.93
N ALA A 96 4.07 0.17 9.11
CA ALA A 96 4.98 1.28 9.36
C ALA A 96 4.24 2.62 9.37
N LEU A 97 3.33 2.84 8.42
CA LEU A 97 2.51 4.05 8.36
C LEU A 97 1.57 4.17 9.58
N ALA A 98 0.93 3.08 9.99
CA ALA A 98 0.06 3.05 11.17
C ALA A 98 0.87 3.35 12.44
N SER A 99 2.05 2.74 12.58
CA SER A 99 2.96 2.94 13.73
C SER A 99 3.46 4.39 13.80
N LEU A 100 3.90 4.95 12.68
CA LEU A 100 4.34 6.35 12.59
C LEU A 100 3.18 7.32 12.87
N SER A 101 1.98 7.03 12.35
CA SER A 101 0.78 7.83 12.60
C SER A 101 0.39 7.82 14.08
N TRP A 102 0.56 6.67 14.76
CA TRP A 102 0.30 6.56 16.19
C TRP A 102 1.36 7.26 17.05
N TRP A 103 2.63 7.17 16.64
CA TRP A 103 3.74 7.83 17.32
C TRP A 103 3.61 9.36 17.25
N HIS A 104 3.33 9.88 16.06
CA HIS A 104 3.18 11.32 15.82
C HIS A 104 1.73 11.82 15.98
N ARG A 105 0.89 11.08 16.72
CA ARG A 105 -0.54 11.40 16.91
C ARG A 105 -0.80 12.78 17.53
N ARG A 106 0.20 13.39 18.17
CA ARG A 106 0.10 14.74 18.76
C ARG A 106 0.27 15.85 17.73
N ASP A 107 0.97 15.58 16.63
CA ASP A 107 1.33 16.54 15.58
C ASP A 107 0.54 16.30 14.28
N LEU A 108 -0.27 15.25 14.24
CA LEU A 108 -1.11 14.83 13.12
C LEU A 108 -2.60 14.95 13.47
N PRO A 109 -3.47 15.12 12.46
CA PRO A 109 -4.91 15.11 12.69
C PRO A 109 -5.38 13.76 13.28
N ASN A 110 -6.22 13.80 14.31
CA ASN A 110 -6.70 12.63 15.05
C ASN A 110 -7.37 11.52 14.19
N TRP A 111 -7.82 11.86 12.97
CA TRP A 111 -8.48 10.94 12.04
C TRP A 111 -7.49 10.03 11.29
N LEU A 112 -6.27 10.50 11.06
CA LEU A 112 -5.26 9.78 10.29
C LEU A 112 -4.84 8.42 10.90
N PRO A 113 -4.52 8.32 12.21
CA PRO A 113 -4.18 7.02 12.80
C PRO A 113 -5.35 6.03 12.75
N TRP A 114 -6.59 6.51 12.95
CA TRP A 114 -7.78 5.67 12.87
C TRP A 114 -7.99 5.06 11.47
N ILE A 115 -7.88 5.90 10.42
CA ILE A 115 -7.98 5.45 9.03
C ILE A 115 -6.85 4.49 8.68
N SER A 116 -5.61 4.77 9.11
CA SER A 116 -4.48 3.89 8.85
C SER A 116 -4.62 2.52 9.52
N THR A 117 -5.13 2.47 10.75
CA THR A 117 -5.38 1.20 11.46
C THR A 117 -6.56 0.44 10.84
N PHE A 118 -7.62 1.13 10.43
CA PHE A 118 -8.73 0.52 9.71
C PHE A 118 -8.28 -0.08 8.37
N ALA A 119 -7.50 0.66 7.60
CA ALA A 119 -6.92 0.18 6.33
C ALA A 119 -6.03 -1.06 6.53
N LEU A 120 -5.21 -1.09 7.59
CA LEU A 120 -4.43 -2.27 7.95
C LEU A 120 -5.32 -3.49 8.22
N GLY A 121 -6.43 -3.29 8.95
CA GLY A 121 -7.43 -4.34 9.19
C GLY A 121 -8.03 -4.88 7.89
N LEU A 122 -8.34 -4.00 6.93
CA LEU A 122 -8.84 -4.41 5.62
C LEU A 122 -7.80 -5.21 4.81
N ILE A 123 -6.52 -4.82 4.85
CA ILE A 123 -5.45 -5.55 4.16
C ILE A 123 -5.31 -6.97 4.72
N ILE A 124 -5.34 -7.12 6.05
CA ILE A 124 -5.28 -8.43 6.70
C ILE A 124 -6.50 -9.27 6.31
N PHE A 125 -7.69 -8.69 6.36
CA PHE A 125 -8.92 -9.37 5.98
C PHE A 125 -8.89 -9.83 4.51
N GLN A 126 -8.43 -8.98 3.60
CA GLN A 126 -8.26 -9.32 2.18
C GLN A 126 -7.25 -10.46 1.98
N GLY A 127 -6.13 -10.45 2.71
CA GLY A 127 -5.14 -11.53 2.66
C GLY A 127 -5.69 -12.88 3.15
N VAL A 128 -6.47 -12.87 4.23
CA VAL A 128 -7.13 -14.08 4.77
C VAL A 128 -8.15 -14.63 3.78
N LEU A 129 -9.00 -13.79 3.20
CA LEU A 129 -9.97 -14.22 2.18
C LEU A 129 -9.28 -14.81 0.94
N GLY A 130 -8.16 -14.23 0.52
CA GLY A 130 -7.34 -14.77 -0.56
C GLY A 130 -6.80 -16.16 -0.25
N GLY A 131 -6.24 -16.36 0.95
CA GLY A 131 -5.73 -17.67 1.40
C GLY A 131 -6.83 -18.73 1.49
N LEU A 132 -7.98 -18.39 2.10
CA LEU A 132 -9.14 -19.30 2.20
C LEU A 132 -9.67 -19.73 0.83
N THR A 133 -9.59 -18.86 -0.17
CA THR A 133 -10.00 -19.20 -1.54
C THR A 133 -9.13 -20.29 -2.15
N VAL A 134 -7.85 -20.36 -1.79
CA VAL A 134 -6.92 -21.38 -2.30
C VAL A 134 -7.10 -22.72 -1.55
N THR A 135 -7.42 -22.69 -0.26
CA THR A 135 -7.52 -23.92 0.55
C THR A 135 -8.87 -24.64 0.43
N GLU A 136 -9.93 -23.93 0.01
CA GLU A 136 -11.29 -24.46 -0.11
C GLU A 136 -11.70 -24.85 -1.55
N LEU A 137 -10.81 -24.63 -2.53
CA LEU A 137 -10.97 -25.00 -3.95
C LEU A 137 -10.04 -26.16 -4.33
#